data_AF-A0A843EYP4-F1
#
_entry.id   AF-A0A843EYP4-F1
#
_cell.length_a   1.000
_cell.length_b   1.000
_cell.length_c   1.000
_cell.angle_alpha   90.00
_cell.angle_beta   90.00
_cell.angle_gamma   90.00
#
_symmetry.space_group_name_H-M   'P 1'
#
loop_
_entity.id
_entity.type
_entity.pdbx_description
1 polymer ?
#
loop_
_entity_poly.entity_id
_entity_poly.type
_entity_poly.pdbx_seq_one_letter_code
_entity_poly.pdbx_strand_id
1 'polypeptide(L)'
;MSLIYSTLTSIINKISDEFHKSFLFTTIFSILGFLENQWVNSFFKRLYPSENFLSFLNKNIILKKYIFHPLIVLFIFALFLLLSINPPSTSLVITLLLGFIAFFIGSTILPKRIPLKNIVQFSRRDIYSIGFCLTLVSIVFFFISVASVGGIPLIKPSIRYLLKPAFTMPVFLIIPGTCLIASAYLKDFEDNIITRSQVRFRFLFLLAIDCAFLLLLGYRTPL
;
A
#
# COMPACT_ATOMS: atom_id res chain seq x y z
N MET A 1 11.78 10.53 -21.67
CA MET A 1 11.69 9.29 -20.87
C MET A 1 12.65 8.26 -21.47
N SER A 2 13.30 7.43 -20.65
CA SER A 2 14.28 6.44 -21.12
C SER A 2 13.63 5.33 -21.96
N LEU A 3 14.40 4.70 -22.86
CA LEU A 3 13.97 3.54 -23.66
C LEU A 3 13.46 2.39 -22.76
N ILE A 4 14.10 2.21 -21.61
CA ILE A 4 13.72 1.20 -20.62
C ILE A 4 12.32 1.50 -20.08
N TYR A 5 12.04 2.76 -19.73
CA TYR A 5 10.72 3.16 -19.24
C TYR A 5 9.64 2.90 -20.29
N SER A 6 9.83 3.37 -21.53
CA SER A 6 8.82 3.23 -22.59
C SER A 6 8.54 1.77 -22.95
N THR A 7 9.57 0.93 -22.97
CA THR A 7 9.42 -0.50 -23.28
C THR A 7 8.66 -1.21 -22.16
N LEU A 8 9.03 -0.92 -20.91
CA LEU A 8 8.42 -1.54 -19.74
C LEU A 8 6.96 -1.10 -19.56
N THR A 9 6.65 0.19 -19.70
CA THR A 9 5.28 0.68 -19.62
C THR A 9 4.43 0.17 -20.78
N SER A 10 4.97 0.03 -21.99
CA SER A 10 4.25 -0.56 -23.12
C SER A 10 3.80 -1.99 -22.82
N ILE A 11 4.69 -2.84 -22.29
CA ILE A 11 4.38 -4.22 -21.91
C ILE A 11 3.34 -4.24 -20.79
N ILE A 12 3.55 -3.46 -19.73
CA ILE A 12 2.65 -3.39 -18.57
C ILE A 12 1.26 -2.90 -18.97
N ASN A 13 1.18 -1.85 -19.81
CA ASN A 13 -0.09 -1.35 -20.32
C ASN A 13 -0.79 -2.41 -21.17
N LYS A 14 -0.07 -3.17 -22.00
CA LYS A 14 -0.66 -4.26 -22.78
C LYS A 14 -1.23 -5.37 -21.89
N ILE A 15 -0.49 -5.80 -20.86
CA ILE A 15 -0.97 -6.80 -19.90
C ILE A 15 -2.22 -6.28 -19.19
N SER A 16 -2.18 -5.04 -18.71
CA SER A 16 -3.31 -4.37 -18.07
C SER A 16 -4.53 -4.36 -19.00
N ASP A 17 -4.39 -3.87 -20.23
CA ASP A 17 -5.49 -3.79 -21.21
C ASP A 17 -6.13 -5.16 -21.48
N GLU A 18 -5.33 -6.22 -21.64
CA GLU A 18 -5.85 -7.57 -21.87
C GLU A 18 -6.62 -8.11 -20.65
N PHE A 19 -6.13 -7.85 -19.43
CA PHE A 19 -6.87 -8.20 -18.23
C PHE A 19 -8.18 -7.41 -18.10
N HIS A 20 -8.19 -6.13 -18.46
CA HIS A 20 -9.40 -5.30 -18.40
C HIS A 20 -10.49 -5.76 -19.36
N LYS A 21 -10.12 -6.38 -20.49
CA LYS A 21 -11.05 -6.99 -21.44
C LYS A 21 -11.60 -8.34 -20.95
N SER A 22 -10.97 -8.96 -19.95
CA SER A 22 -11.38 -10.28 -19.49
C SER A 22 -12.78 -10.25 -18.84
N PHE A 23 -13.55 -11.31 -19.07
CA PHE A 23 -14.89 -11.46 -18.47
C PHE A 23 -14.84 -11.44 -16.93
N LEU A 24 -13.82 -12.06 -16.34
CA LEU A 24 -13.64 -12.09 -14.89
C LEU A 24 -13.43 -10.68 -14.34
N PHE A 25 -12.56 -9.89 -14.97
CA PHE A 25 -12.30 -8.51 -14.55
C PHE A 25 -13.55 -7.64 -14.68
N THR A 26 -14.22 -7.68 -15.83
CA THR A 26 -15.44 -6.89 -16.07
C THR A 26 -16.55 -7.25 -15.08
N THR A 27 -16.71 -8.53 -14.76
CA THR A 27 -17.68 -9.00 -13.75
C THR A 27 -17.34 -8.47 -12.36
N ILE A 28 -16.08 -8.62 -11.92
CA ILE A 28 -15.62 -8.12 -10.62
C ILE A 28 -15.81 -6.60 -10.54
N PHE A 29 -15.36 -5.84 -11.54
CA PHE A 29 -15.49 -4.39 -11.55
C PHE A 29 -16.94 -3.93 -11.62
N SER A 30 -17.83 -4.67 -12.29
CA SER A 30 -19.26 -4.38 -12.26
C SER A 30 -19.84 -4.55 -10.85
N ILE A 31 -19.48 -5.62 -10.14
CA ILE A 31 -19.90 -5.84 -8.75
C ILE A 31 -19.35 -4.73 -7.85
N LEU A 32 -18.06 -4.40 -8.00
CA LEU A 32 -17.43 -3.32 -7.22
C LEU A 32 -18.05 -1.96 -7.50
N GLY A 33 -18.39 -1.66 -8.75
CA GLY A 33 -19.10 -0.43 -9.12
C GLY A 33 -20.50 -0.38 -8.54
N PHE A 34 -21.22 -1.51 -8.51
CA PHE A 34 -22.49 -1.61 -7.82
C PHE A 34 -22.34 -1.35 -6.31
N LEU A 35 -21.37 -1.99 -5.64
CA LEU A 35 -21.10 -1.79 -4.21
C LEU A 35 -20.68 -0.35 -3.90
N GLU A 36 -19.84 0.26 -4.74
CA GLU A 36 -19.45 1.67 -4.64
C GLU A 36 -20.68 2.57 -4.69
N ASN A 37 -21.58 2.36 -5.66
CA ASN A 37 -22.80 3.15 -5.80
C ASN A 37 -23.73 2.99 -4.60
N GLN A 38 -23.90 1.77 -4.08
CA GLN A 38 -24.69 1.53 -2.87
C GLN A 38 -24.07 2.23 -1.67
N TRP A 39 -22.75 2.12 -1.48
CA TRP A 39 -22.05 2.73 -0.36
C TRP A 39 -22.12 4.27 -0.39
N VAL A 40 -21.83 4.88 -1.54
CA VAL A 40 -21.81 6.34 -1.70
C VAL A 40 -23.19 6.97 -1.51
N ASN A 41 -24.26 6.22 -1.81
CA ASN A 41 -25.64 6.67 -1.60
C ASN A 41 -26.25 6.21 -0.26
N SER A 42 -25.49 5.48 0.56
CA SER A 42 -25.97 4.97 1.84
C SER A 42 -25.73 5.94 3.02
N PHE A 43 -26.35 5.61 4.15
CA PHE A 43 -26.04 6.24 5.44
C PHE A 43 -24.55 6.08 5.84
N PHE A 44 -23.89 4.99 5.44
CA PHE A 44 -22.50 4.71 5.81
C PHE A 44 -21.51 5.75 5.26
N LYS A 45 -21.87 6.50 4.22
CA LYS A 45 -21.08 7.66 3.78
C LYS A 45 -20.86 8.68 4.89
N ARG A 46 -21.78 8.80 5.86
CA ARG A 46 -21.65 9.69 7.03
C ARG A 46 -20.61 9.21 8.05
N LEU A 47 -20.20 7.94 8.00
CA LEU A 47 -19.11 7.43 8.83
C LEU A 47 -17.75 7.98 8.41
N TYR A 48 -17.64 8.52 7.19
CA TYR A 48 -16.39 9.12 6.78
C TYR A 48 -16.07 10.36 7.62
N PRO A 49 -14.81 10.49 8.08
CA PRO A 49 -14.39 11.69 8.79
C PRO A 49 -14.73 12.95 7.99
N SER A 50 -15.34 13.92 8.68
CA SER A 50 -15.61 15.25 8.13
C SER A 50 -14.30 15.91 7.66
N GLU A 51 -14.40 16.91 6.79
CA GLU A 51 -13.22 17.62 6.28
C GLU A 51 -12.39 18.23 7.42
N ASN A 52 -13.09 18.67 8.48
CA ASN A 52 -12.50 19.25 9.68
C ASN A 52 -12.24 18.23 10.79
N PHE A 53 -12.24 16.92 10.50
CA PHE A 53 -12.05 15.88 11.52
C PHE A 53 -10.74 16.07 12.30
N LEU A 54 -9.66 16.45 11.62
CA LEU A 54 -8.35 16.69 12.25
C LEU A 54 -8.20 18.10 12.84
N SER A 55 -9.26 18.92 12.86
CA SER A 55 -9.20 20.29 13.40
C SER A 55 -8.86 20.34 14.89
N PHE A 56 -9.10 19.27 15.66
CA PHE A 56 -8.67 19.19 17.05
C PHE A 56 -7.14 19.22 17.18
N LEU A 57 -6.39 18.72 16.19
CA LEU A 57 -4.91 18.80 16.19
C LEU A 57 -4.44 20.25 16.09
N ASN A 58 -5.20 21.13 15.45
CA ASN A 58 -4.86 22.55 15.34
C ASN A 58 -4.95 23.30 16.69
N LYS A 59 -5.60 22.72 17.70
CA LYS A 59 -5.69 23.32 19.05
C LYS A 59 -4.36 23.26 19.80
N ASN A 60 -3.44 22.36 19.42
CA ASN A 60 -2.15 22.19 20.08
C ASN A 60 -1.00 22.41 19.09
N ILE A 61 -0.16 23.40 19.38
CA ILE A 61 0.99 23.81 18.54
C ILE A 61 1.96 22.63 18.33
N ILE A 62 2.16 21.78 19.35
CA ILE A 62 3.06 20.64 19.29
C ILE A 62 2.48 19.57 18.36
N LEU A 63 1.22 19.16 18.57
CA LEU A 63 0.59 18.14 17.72
C LEU A 63 0.53 18.58 16.26
N LYS A 64 0.08 19.83 16.00
CA LYS A 64 0.03 20.40 14.65
C LYS A 64 1.37 20.35 13.93
N LYS A 65 2.47 20.63 14.64
CA LYS A 65 3.81 20.76 14.04
C LYS A 65 4.55 19.43 13.91
N TYR A 66 4.36 18.50 14.84
CA TYR A 66 5.23 17.32 14.95
C TYR A 66 4.53 15.99 14.59
N ILE A 67 3.20 15.90 14.63
CA ILE A 67 2.50 14.61 14.41
C ILE A 67 2.68 14.04 13.00
N PHE A 68 2.85 14.92 12.00
CA PHE A 68 3.11 14.54 10.61
C PHE A 68 4.57 14.69 10.21
N HIS A 69 5.47 14.94 11.18
CA HIS A 69 6.89 15.00 10.90
C HIS A 69 7.39 13.58 10.58
N PRO A 70 8.15 13.34 9.49
CA PRO A 70 8.58 12.00 9.08
C PRO A 70 9.27 11.20 10.20
N LEU A 71 9.96 11.89 11.10
CA LEU A 71 10.63 11.28 12.26
C LEU A 71 9.70 10.61 13.26
N ILE A 72 8.38 10.86 13.21
CA ILE A 72 7.42 10.13 14.03
C ILE A 72 7.49 8.62 13.74
N VAL A 73 7.82 8.23 12.50
CA VAL A 73 8.03 6.83 12.12
C VAL A 73 9.19 6.22 12.90
N LEU A 74 10.33 6.92 12.97
CA LEU A 74 11.49 6.46 13.75
C LEU A 74 11.16 6.37 15.24
N PHE A 75 10.43 7.37 15.76
CA PHE A 75 10.02 7.39 17.16
C PHE A 75 9.10 6.21 17.51
N ILE A 76 8.05 5.97 16.72
CA ILE A 76 7.11 4.85 16.94
C ILE A 76 7.85 3.52 16.80
N PHE A 77 8.73 3.38 15.81
CA PHE A 77 9.49 2.15 15.62
C PHE A 77 10.48 1.90 16.77
N ALA A 78 11.16 2.93 17.26
CA ALA A 78 12.00 2.84 18.44
C ALA A 78 11.20 2.46 19.68
N LEU A 79 10.02 3.06 19.88
CA LEU A 79 9.11 2.71 20.97
C LEU A 79 8.65 1.26 20.88
N PHE A 80 8.31 0.78 19.69
CA PHE A 80 7.95 -0.61 19.45
C PHE A 80 9.10 -1.57 19.83
N LEU A 81 10.34 -1.24 19.45
CA LEU A 81 11.52 -2.03 19.81
C LEU A 81 11.78 -2.03 21.32
N LEU A 82 11.55 -0.90 22.01
CA LEU A 82 11.65 -0.81 23.47
C LEU A 82 10.62 -1.68 24.18
N LEU A 83 9.45 -1.88 23.56
CA LEU A 83 8.40 -2.76 24.06
C LEU A 83 8.64 -4.25 23.72
N SER A 84 9.74 -4.58 23.03
CA SER A 84 10.09 -5.97 22.73
C SER A 84 10.46 -6.72 24.01
N ILE A 85 9.87 -7.92 24.17
CA ILE A 85 10.14 -8.81 25.31
C ILE A 85 11.60 -9.29 25.30
N ASN A 86 12.15 -9.51 24.10
CA ASN A 86 13.52 -9.98 23.93
C ASN A 86 14.41 -8.83 23.41
N PRO A 87 15.64 -8.68 23.94
CA PRO A 87 16.58 -7.71 23.43
C PRO A 87 16.97 -8.06 21.98
N PRO A 88 16.95 -7.09 21.06
CA PRO A 88 17.42 -7.31 19.70
C PRO A 88 18.91 -7.67 19.67
N SER A 89 19.31 -8.51 18.73
CA SER A 89 20.73 -8.86 18.55
C SER A 89 21.56 -7.64 18.15
N THR A 90 22.85 -7.62 18.50
CA THR A 90 23.75 -6.49 18.17
C THR A 90 23.81 -6.19 16.68
N SER A 91 23.82 -7.24 15.83
CA SER A 91 23.76 -7.10 14.37
C SER A 91 22.46 -6.42 13.90
N LEU A 92 21.32 -6.79 14.48
CA LEU A 92 20.03 -6.15 14.19
C LEU A 92 20.03 -4.70 14.63
N VAL A 93 20.55 -4.38 15.82
CA VAL A 93 20.66 -2.99 16.31
C VAL A 93 21.49 -2.12 15.38
N ILE A 94 22.65 -2.60 14.91
CA ILE A 94 23.50 -1.87 13.96
C ILE A 94 22.75 -1.63 12.64
N THR A 95 22.07 -2.67 12.13
CA THR A 95 21.30 -2.57 10.88
C THR A 95 20.17 -1.54 11.01
N LEU A 96 19.46 -1.55 12.14
CA LEU A 96 18.39 -0.60 12.44
C LEU A 96 18.91 0.82 12.58
N LEU A 97 20.05 1.03 13.24
CA LEU A 97 20.69 2.34 13.34
C LEU A 97 21.06 2.89 11.96
N LEU A 98 21.66 2.08 11.09
CA LEU A 98 21.97 2.47 9.71
C LEU A 98 20.70 2.82 8.94
N GLY A 99 19.64 2.01 9.06
CA GLY A 99 18.34 2.28 8.45
C GLY A 99 17.70 3.58 8.96
N PHE A 100 17.78 3.85 10.26
CA PHE A 100 17.27 5.07 10.89
C PHE A 100 18.01 6.30 10.40
N ILE A 101 19.34 6.25 10.31
CA ILE A 101 20.17 7.34 9.78
C ILE A 101 19.83 7.58 8.29
N ALA A 102 19.75 6.52 7.49
CA ALA A 102 19.40 6.62 6.08
C ALA A 102 18.00 7.24 5.89
N PHE A 103 17.01 6.80 6.68
CA PHE A 103 15.66 7.36 6.66
C PHE A 103 15.65 8.82 7.11
N PHE A 104 16.39 9.18 8.17
CA PHE A 104 16.52 10.56 8.63
C PHE A 104 17.05 11.46 7.51
N ILE A 105 18.15 11.05 6.85
CA ILE A 105 18.75 11.79 5.75
C ILE A 105 17.75 11.92 4.59
N GLY A 106 17.15 10.80 4.16
CA GLY A 106 16.22 10.75 3.02
C GLY A 106 14.93 11.54 3.25
N SER A 107 14.41 11.57 4.47
CA SER A 107 13.13 12.22 4.77
C SER A 107 13.24 13.68 5.21
N THR A 108 14.38 14.11 5.77
CA THR A 108 14.51 15.47 6.32
C THR A 108 15.55 16.34 5.63
N ILE A 109 16.68 15.76 5.21
CA ILE A 109 17.80 16.51 4.61
C ILE A 109 17.63 16.57 3.09
N LEU A 110 17.39 15.43 2.45
CA LEU A 110 17.32 15.31 1.00
C LEU A 110 16.22 16.19 0.37
N PRO A 111 14.98 16.25 0.90
CA PRO A 111 13.92 17.06 0.29
C PRO A 111 14.17 18.56 0.38
N LYS A 112 15.00 19.00 1.34
CA LYS A 112 15.39 20.42 1.49
C LYS A 112 16.51 20.82 0.53
N ARG A 113 17.32 19.85 0.06
CA ARG A 113 18.49 20.10 -0.79
C ARG A 113 18.23 19.83 -2.27
N ILE A 114 17.32 18.92 -2.61
CA ILE A 114 16.94 18.62 -3.99
C ILE A 114 15.69 19.43 -4.34
N PRO A 115 15.79 20.46 -5.21
CA PRO A 115 14.61 21.22 -5.62
C PRO A 115 13.64 20.32 -6.38
N LEU A 116 12.42 20.19 -5.87
CA LEU A 116 11.28 19.46 -6.44
C LEU A 116 10.78 20.02 -7.80
N LYS A 117 11.52 20.93 -8.45
CA LYS A 117 11.09 21.60 -9.69
C LYS A 117 11.12 20.70 -10.93
N ASN A 118 11.85 19.59 -10.90
CA ASN A 118 11.94 18.63 -12.00
C ASN A 118 11.45 17.23 -11.59
N ILE A 119 10.33 17.14 -10.87
CA ILE A 119 9.72 15.83 -10.60
C ILE A 119 9.23 15.25 -11.93
N VAL A 120 9.68 14.04 -12.23
CA VAL A 120 9.17 13.26 -13.37
C VAL A 120 7.67 13.09 -13.19
N GLN A 121 6.88 13.72 -14.06
CA GLN A 121 5.44 13.50 -14.09
C GLN A 121 5.17 12.16 -14.78
N PHE A 122 4.72 11.19 -14.01
CA PHE A 122 4.26 9.91 -14.54
C PHE A 122 2.83 10.04 -15.06
N SER A 123 2.55 9.35 -16.15
CA SER A 123 1.19 9.33 -16.71
C SER A 123 0.26 8.55 -15.76
N ARG A 124 -0.99 9.02 -15.61
CA ARG A 124 -2.01 8.34 -14.79
C ARG A 124 -2.18 6.88 -15.21
N ARG A 125 -2.17 6.63 -16.52
CA ARG A 125 -2.27 5.29 -17.11
C ARG A 125 -1.11 4.40 -16.69
N ASP A 126 0.12 4.88 -16.81
CA ASP A 126 1.30 4.09 -16.44
C ASP A 126 1.30 3.77 -14.95
N ILE A 127 1.02 4.75 -14.10
CA ILE A 127 0.92 4.56 -12.64
C ILE A 127 -0.12 3.48 -12.31
N TYR A 128 -1.32 3.58 -12.89
CA TYR A 128 -2.39 2.64 -12.65
C TYR A 128 -2.02 1.24 -13.12
N SER A 129 -1.53 1.09 -14.35
CA SER A 129 -1.18 -0.23 -14.92
C SER A 129 -0.04 -0.90 -14.18
N ILE A 130 0.99 -0.15 -13.75
CA ILE A 130 2.08 -0.68 -12.92
C ILE A 130 1.52 -1.16 -11.58
N GLY A 131 0.73 -0.33 -10.89
CA GLY A 131 0.11 -0.69 -9.62
C GLY A 131 -0.77 -1.94 -9.74
N PHE A 132 -1.62 -1.99 -10.78
CA PHE A 132 -2.48 -3.12 -11.09
C PHE A 132 -1.67 -4.41 -11.32
N CYS A 133 -0.60 -4.36 -12.11
CA CYS A 133 0.24 -5.53 -12.34
C CYS A 133 0.95 -6.01 -11.07
N LEU A 134 1.43 -5.10 -10.20
CA LEU A 134 2.03 -5.47 -8.92
C LEU A 134 1.02 -6.18 -8.00
N THR A 135 -0.20 -5.65 -7.91
CA THR A 135 -1.29 -6.28 -7.15
C THR A 135 -1.63 -7.66 -7.71
N LEU A 136 -1.69 -7.81 -9.04
CA LEU A 136 -1.98 -9.09 -9.69
C LEU A 136 -0.89 -10.14 -9.40
N VAL A 137 0.37 -9.76 -9.53
CA VAL A 137 1.51 -10.63 -9.18
C VAL A 137 1.40 -11.06 -7.73
N SER A 138 1.12 -10.13 -6.81
CA SER A 138 0.93 -10.48 -5.39
C SER A 138 -0.19 -11.51 -5.18
N ILE A 139 -1.36 -11.31 -5.80
CA ILE A 139 -2.50 -12.22 -5.67
C ILE A 139 -2.14 -13.62 -6.19
N VAL A 140 -1.46 -13.72 -7.34
CA VAL A 140 -1.01 -15.00 -7.89
C VAL A 140 -0.06 -15.70 -6.92
N PHE A 141 0.94 -14.98 -6.41
CA PHE A 141 1.90 -15.54 -5.45
C PHE A 141 1.27 -15.91 -4.11
N PHE A 142 0.22 -15.22 -3.67
CA PHE A 142 -0.55 -15.61 -2.50
C PHE A 142 -1.20 -16.97 -2.69
N PHE A 143 -1.87 -17.20 -3.82
CA PHE A 143 -2.48 -18.50 -4.11
C PHE A 143 -1.45 -19.61 -4.28
N ILE A 144 -0.31 -19.34 -4.93
CA ILE A 144 0.82 -20.28 -5.01
C ILE A 144 1.32 -20.63 -3.60
N SER A 145 1.48 -19.63 -2.73
CA SER A 145 1.93 -19.82 -1.36
C SER A 145 0.98 -20.72 -0.58
N VAL A 146 -0.33 -20.42 -0.59
CA VAL A 146 -1.39 -21.21 0.05
C VAL A 146 -1.45 -22.65 -0.49
N ALA A 147 -1.38 -22.81 -1.81
CA ALA A 147 -1.37 -24.14 -2.44
C ALA A 147 -0.12 -24.94 -2.06
N SER A 148 1.04 -24.29 -1.99
CA SER A 148 2.31 -24.95 -1.69
C SER A 148 2.38 -25.55 -0.28
N VAL A 149 1.66 -24.96 0.67
CA VAL A 149 1.60 -25.42 2.07
C VAL A 149 0.32 -26.22 2.37
N GLY A 150 -0.57 -26.39 1.38
CA GLY A 150 -1.79 -27.19 1.51
C GLY A 150 -2.89 -26.56 2.37
N GLY A 151 -2.93 -25.23 2.52
CA GLY A 151 -3.98 -24.56 3.29
C GLY A 151 -3.69 -23.09 3.63
N ILE A 152 -4.63 -22.46 4.32
CA ILE A 152 -4.53 -21.06 4.77
C ILE A 152 -3.79 -20.99 6.10
N PRO A 153 -2.61 -20.35 6.17
CA PRO A 153 -1.78 -20.36 7.39
C PRO A 153 -2.44 -19.69 8.61
N LEU A 154 -3.33 -18.71 8.40
CA LEU A 154 -4.09 -18.11 9.51
C LEU A 154 -4.96 -19.15 10.24
N ILE A 155 -5.64 -20.03 9.48
CA ILE A 155 -6.58 -21.04 10.00
C ILE A 155 -5.82 -22.23 10.62
N LYS A 156 -4.72 -22.64 10.00
CA LYS A 156 -3.88 -23.75 10.48
C LYS A 156 -2.48 -23.24 10.83
N PRO A 157 -2.20 -22.87 12.09
CA PRO A 157 -0.92 -22.25 12.44
C PRO A 157 0.30 -23.11 12.15
N SER A 158 0.17 -24.45 12.16
CA SER A 158 1.29 -25.37 11.91
C SER A 158 1.88 -25.28 10.50
N ILE A 159 1.08 -24.90 9.49
CA ILE A 159 1.57 -24.77 8.11
C ILE A 159 2.31 -23.45 7.86
N ARG A 160 2.30 -22.50 8.82
CA ARG A 160 3.06 -21.24 8.72
C ARG A 160 4.56 -21.47 8.57
N TYR A 161 5.09 -22.48 9.24
CA TYR A 161 6.51 -22.84 9.19
C TYR A 161 6.94 -23.43 7.84
N LEU A 162 5.97 -23.85 7.02
CA LEU A 162 6.21 -24.39 5.68
C LEU A 162 6.22 -23.30 4.60
N LEU A 163 5.89 -22.05 4.96
CA LEU A 163 5.88 -20.93 4.04
C LEU A 163 7.28 -20.67 3.49
N LYS A 164 7.39 -20.65 2.17
CA LYS A 164 8.65 -20.39 1.47
C LYS A 164 8.80 -18.89 1.23
N PRO A 165 9.90 -18.25 1.69
CA PRO A 165 10.17 -16.83 1.43
C PRO A 165 10.09 -16.44 -0.05
N ALA A 166 10.49 -17.34 -0.94
CA ALA A 166 10.41 -17.15 -2.39
C ALA A 166 8.98 -16.90 -2.90
N PHE A 167 7.95 -17.42 -2.20
CA PHE A 167 6.55 -17.23 -2.56
C PHE A 167 5.86 -16.17 -1.72
N THR A 168 6.28 -15.98 -0.47
CA THR A 168 5.66 -14.98 0.43
C THR A 168 6.17 -13.57 0.18
N MET A 169 7.44 -13.37 -0.19
CA MET A 169 8.00 -12.03 -0.44
C MET A 169 7.27 -11.30 -1.59
N PRO A 170 6.98 -11.93 -2.75
CA PRO A 170 6.21 -11.28 -3.81
C PRO A 170 4.78 -10.88 -3.41
N VAL A 171 4.19 -11.50 -2.37
CA VAL A 171 2.86 -11.09 -1.87
C VAL A 171 2.90 -9.66 -1.32
N PHE A 172 4.02 -9.21 -0.78
CA PHE A 172 4.17 -7.84 -0.28
C PHE A 172 4.16 -6.77 -1.38
N LEU A 173 4.24 -7.15 -2.66
CA LEU A 173 4.04 -6.23 -3.79
C LEU A 173 2.63 -5.63 -3.82
N ILE A 174 1.68 -6.20 -3.07
CA ILE A 174 0.34 -5.63 -2.93
C ILE A 174 0.38 -4.23 -2.34
N ILE A 175 1.29 -3.97 -1.38
CA ILE A 175 1.41 -2.68 -0.68
C ILE A 175 1.85 -1.55 -1.64
N PRO A 176 2.99 -1.65 -2.36
CA PRO A 176 3.32 -0.63 -3.36
C PRO A 176 2.33 -0.62 -4.53
N GLY A 177 1.73 -1.76 -4.88
CA GLY A 177 0.69 -1.85 -5.91
C GLY A 177 -0.53 -0.99 -5.59
N THR A 178 -1.08 -1.12 -4.39
CA THR A 178 -2.24 -0.33 -3.95
C THR A 178 -1.91 1.15 -3.75
N CYS A 179 -0.71 1.48 -3.27
CA CYS A 179 -0.25 2.87 -3.22
C CYS A 179 -0.28 3.54 -4.61
N LEU A 180 0.21 2.85 -5.66
CA LEU A 180 0.19 3.39 -7.03
C LEU A 180 -1.23 3.52 -7.57
N ILE A 181 -2.09 2.52 -7.37
CA ILE A 181 -3.50 2.59 -7.79
C ILE A 181 -4.22 3.73 -7.05
N ALA A 182 -3.98 3.88 -5.75
CA ALA A 182 -4.53 4.96 -4.94
C ALA A 182 -4.08 6.34 -5.44
N SER A 183 -2.82 6.49 -5.84
CA SER A 183 -2.33 7.71 -6.47
C SER A 183 -3.03 8.02 -7.79
N ALA A 184 -3.36 7.00 -8.60
CA ALA A 184 -4.15 7.20 -9.81
C ALA A 184 -5.58 7.67 -9.51
N TYR A 185 -6.24 7.13 -8.48
CA TYR A 185 -7.55 7.63 -8.03
C TYR A 185 -7.49 9.03 -7.43
N LEU A 186 -6.40 9.38 -6.74
CA LEU A 186 -6.21 10.74 -6.24
C LEU A 186 -6.12 11.74 -7.40
N LYS A 187 -5.39 11.38 -8.45
CA LYS A 187 -5.32 12.18 -9.68
C LYS A 187 -6.68 12.31 -10.36
N ASP A 188 -7.45 11.22 -10.45
CA ASP A 188 -8.82 11.27 -10.99
C ASP A 188 -9.73 12.23 -10.18
N PHE A 189 -9.50 12.38 -8.87
CA PHE A 189 -10.21 13.35 -8.05
C PHE A 189 -9.73 14.78 -8.24
N GLU A 190 -8.42 15.00 -8.34
CA GLU A 190 -7.84 16.31 -8.70
C GLU A 190 -8.37 16.80 -10.06
N ASP A 191 -8.54 15.88 -11.00
CA ASP A 191 -9.10 16.13 -12.34
C ASP A 191 -10.64 16.19 -12.36
N ASN A 192 -11.31 16.14 -11.20
CA ASN A 192 -12.78 16.16 -11.03
C ASN A 192 -13.54 15.02 -11.77
N ILE A 193 -12.88 13.90 -12.07
CA ILE A 193 -13.47 12.73 -12.73
C ILE A 193 -14.31 11.92 -11.73
N ILE A 194 -13.84 11.83 -10.49
CA ILE A 194 -14.52 11.11 -9.40
C ILE A 194 -14.70 11.99 -8.18
N THR A 195 -15.74 11.71 -7.40
CA THR A 195 -16.02 12.43 -6.16
C THR A 195 -15.10 11.98 -5.03
N ARG A 196 -14.94 12.83 -4.01
CA ARG A 196 -14.19 12.52 -2.80
C ARG A 196 -14.67 11.23 -2.09
N SER A 197 -15.97 10.97 -2.09
CA SER A 197 -16.55 9.78 -1.48
C SER A 197 -16.17 8.50 -2.23
N GLN A 198 -16.11 8.56 -3.56
CA GLN A 198 -15.68 7.45 -4.40
C GLN A 198 -14.20 7.12 -4.15
N VAL A 199 -13.32 8.13 -4.11
CA VAL A 199 -11.89 7.92 -3.77
C VAL A 199 -11.74 7.22 -2.41
N ARG A 200 -12.46 7.72 -1.39
CA ARG A 200 -12.42 7.15 -0.03
C ARG A 200 -12.88 5.71 -0.03
N PHE A 201 -13.99 5.40 -0.71
CA PHE A 201 -14.48 4.04 -0.83
C PHE A 201 -13.46 3.13 -1.49
N ARG A 202 -12.97 3.50 -2.68
CA ARG A 202 -12.00 2.72 -3.45
C ARG A 202 -10.73 2.47 -2.65
N PHE A 203 -10.21 3.48 -1.95
CA PHE A 203 -9.03 3.35 -1.11
C PHE A 203 -9.26 2.41 0.08
N LEU A 204 -10.37 2.57 0.82
CA LEU A 204 -10.70 1.70 1.94
C LEU A 204 -10.91 0.25 1.51
N PHE A 205 -11.52 0.05 0.35
CA PHE A 205 -11.74 -1.28 -0.20
C PHE A 205 -10.43 -1.96 -0.61
N LEU A 206 -9.53 -1.24 -1.28
CA LEU A 206 -8.18 -1.72 -1.57
C LEU A 206 -7.42 -2.07 -0.29
N LEU A 207 -7.48 -1.20 0.72
CA LEU A 207 -6.82 -1.45 2.01
C LEU A 207 -7.40 -2.69 2.73
N ALA A 208 -8.71 -2.89 2.66
CA ALA A 208 -9.36 -4.07 3.23
C ALA A 208 -8.88 -5.36 2.54
N ILE A 209 -8.72 -5.33 1.20
CA ILE A 209 -8.12 -6.43 0.44
C ILE A 209 -6.69 -6.68 0.92
N ASP A 210 -5.85 -5.66 0.99
CA ASP A 210 -4.46 -5.79 1.41
C ASP A 210 -4.34 -6.41 2.80
N CYS A 211 -5.12 -5.89 3.75
CA CYS A 211 -5.18 -6.43 5.10
C CYS A 211 -5.61 -7.91 5.08
N ALA A 212 -6.63 -8.27 4.32
CA ALA A 212 -7.08 -9.65 4.22
C ALA A 212 -5.97 -10.57 3.71
N PHE A 213 -5.32 -10.24 2.58
CA PHE A 213 -4.25 -11.04 1.99
C PHE A 213 -3.06 -11.20 2.95
N LEU A 214 -2.62 -10.12 3.59
CA LEU A 214 -1.48 -10.15 4.50
C LEU A 214 -1.80 -10.89 5.81
N LEU A 215 -3.00 -10.72 6.36
CA LEU A 215 -3.42 -11.43 7.57
C LEU A 215 -3.60 -12.93 7.33
N LEU A 216 -4.10 -13.33 6.16
CA LEU A 216 -4.31 -14.74 5.82
C LEU A 216 -3.00 -15.53 5.76
N LEU A 217 -1.86 -14.88 5.46
CA LEU A 217 -0.54 -15.49 5.55
C LEU A 217 -0.11 -15.79 6.99
N GLY A 218 -0.77 -15.22 8.00
CA GLY A 218 -0.55 -15.52 9.42
C GLY A 218 0.89 -15.29 9.88
N TYR A 219 1.59 -14.32 9.27
CA TYR A 219 3.03 -14.11 9.45
C TYR A 219 3.38 -13.95 10.93
N ARG A 220 4.36 -14.74 11.39
CA ARG A 220 5.04 -14.56 12.66
C ARG A 220 6.50 -14.29 12.33
N THR A 221 7.14 -13.35 13.02
CA THR A 221 8.60 -13.31 13.06
C THR A 221 9.08 -14.69 13.53
N PRO A 222 9.92 -15.41 12.77
CA PRO A 222 10.52 -16.64 13.26
C PRO A 222 11.25 -16.31 14.58
N LEU A 223 10.95 -17.09 15.63
CA LEU A 223 11.60 -17.00 16.93
C LEU A 223 13.01 -17.57 16.85
#